data_AF-A0A7W4VCS8-F1
#
_entry.id   AF-A0A7W4VCS8-F1
#
_cell.length_a   1.000
_cell.length_b   1.000
_cell.length_c   1.000
_cell.angle_alpha   90.00
_cell.angle_beta   90.00
_cell.angle_gamma   90.00
#
_symmetry.space_group_name_H-M   'P 1'
#
loop_
_entity.id
_entity.type
_entity.pdbx_description
1 polymer ?
#
loop_
_entity_poly.entity_id
_entity_poly.type
_entity_poly.pdbx_seq_one_letter_code
_entity_poly.pdbx_strand_id
1 'polypeptide(L)'
;MLEDGFLRSLYPGASSQTCSLVVDDRGIYYDASQSSRLEELVSAPLQPAEQARARQLIERWRCAGVSKYNYAPAPASLPAQPYVLVVDQTANDASVQFGLADGNSFRRMLESALQTYPDCRIVVKEHPEVALGRKRGYLGRILDHGGYPRVERLQDDVHVVPLIRGARAVFAVTSQVGFEALLHGKTVHTFGMPFYAGWGLTIDALQAPGRRHPVSLEQLAFAALVRYTRYVQPHTGNRCEVEDAIEYLALQRRMSQQFPRRLHAAGFSRWKRKILKDFLQGHEVIFHRVLRAVPRGATLLRWGQSVDATSRPDLSVVTVEDGFLRSVGLGAQLVRPLSWVFDRSGIYYDATGESDLERLLANAEFDVATLARAAQLRESIIHAGLTKYNVGSGSWTRPPGVGRVILVVGQVEADASLRFGAPGICTNRALLEAVRAEAPDAYLVYKPHPDVMTGLRGNRDEEQALAALCDELVPDCPMDRLIAAVDGVHVLTSLAGFEALLRGKPVTTHGAPFYAGWGLTDDRCEMPRRHRRLSLDMLVAGALILYPRYVLRDGKNGFATPEIVVDHILSWRDEAPARASGIRRHFVKSLLRPWIRWRDAAAGQNGHRLPRFSSGSPVNPQSRAAQRRVSAPEQ
;
A
#
# COMPACT_ATOMS: atom_id res chain seq x y z
N MET A 1 -15.85 -29.05 16.69
CA MET A 1 -14.41 -29.05 16.33
C MET A 1 -14.08 -27.71 15.71
N LEU A 2 -12.87 -27.20 15.93
CA LEU A 2 -12.37 -25.94 15.37
C LEU A 2 -11.12 -26.23 14.54
N GLU A 3 -11.02 -25.60 13.37
CA GLU A 3 -9.85 -25.71 12.48
C GLU A 3 -9.70 -24.42 11.68
N ASP A 4 -8.51 -24.20 11.11
CA ASP A 4 -8.26 -23.13 10.17
C ASP A 4 -9.22 -23.18 8.97
N GLY A 5 -9.71 -22.01 8.53
CA GLY A 5 -10.44 -21.91 7.27
C GLY A 5 -9.55 -22.10 6.04
N PHE A 6 -10.20 -22.30 4.89
CA PHE A 6 -9.50 -22.58 3.63
C PHE A 6 -8.69 -21.37 3.11
N LEU A 7 -9.10 -20.15 3.46
CA LEU A 7 -8.35 -18.92 3.21
C LEU A 7 -7.93 -18.31 4.54
N ARG A 8 -6.76 -18.66 5.04
CA ARG A 8 -6.45 -18.46 6.45
C ARG A 8 -5.74 -17.14 6.73
N SER A 9 -4.56 -16.93 6.15
CA SER A 9 -3.65 -15.88 6.66
C SER A 9 -2.52 -15.54 5.69
N LEU A 10 -1.69 -14.56 6.06
CA LEU A 10 -0.46 -14.26 5.34
C LEU A 10 0.60 -15.35 5.59
N TYR A 11 1.04 -15.54 6.83
CA TYR A 11 2.04 -16.54 7.20
C TYR A 11 1.41 -17.78 7.85
N PRO A 12 2.04 -18.97 7.74
CA PRO A 12 1.61 -20.14 8.49
C PRO A 12 1.87 -19.99 9.99
N GLY A 13 1.22 -20.86 10.78
CA GLY A 13 1.42 -20.95 12.22
C GLY A 13 0.62 -19.94 13.06
N ALA A 14 0.75 -20.06 14.38
CA ALA A 14 -0.04 -19.33 15.37
C ALA A 14 0.32 -17.84 15.49
N SER A 15 1.51 -17.43 15.02
CA SER A 15 1.95 -16.04 15.10
C SER A 15 1.34 -15.13 14.03
N SER A 16 0.69 -15.69 13.01
CA SER A 16 -0.03 -14.92 12.01
C SER A 16 -1.49 -14.77 12.41
N GLN A 17 -2.00 -13.54 12.36
CA GLN A 17 -3.43 -13.28 12.52
C GLN A 17 -4.21 -14.06 11.45
N THR A 18 -5.18 -14.87 11.86
CA THR A 18 -6.10 -15.55 10.95
C THR A 18 -7.24 -14.61 10.55
N CYS A 19 -7.67 -14.70 9.29
CA CYS A 19 -8.88 -14.06 8.80
C CYS A 19 -10.04 -15.04 8.67
N SER A 20 -9.83 -16.34 8.96
CA SER A 20 -10.90 -17.33 8.89
C SER A 20 -10.75 -18.51 9.85
N LEU A 21 -11.89 -19.14 10.17
CA LEU A 21 -12.01 -20.32 11.01
C LEU A 21 -13.19 -21.17 10.53
N VAL A 22 -13.09 -22.49 10.66
CA VAL A 22 -14.23 -23.40 10.51
C VAL A 22 -14.71 -23.88 11.87
N VAL A 23 -16.02 -24.02 11.99
CA VAL A 23 -16.70 -24.54 13.18
C VAL A 23 -17.60 -25.68 12.72
N ASP A 24 -17.27 -26.89 13.13
CA ASP A 24 -18.00 -28.09 12.74
C ASP A 24 -18.51 -28.83 13.97
N ASP A 25 -19.82 -29.02 14.04
CA ASP A 25 -20.55 -29.61 15.15
C ASP A 25 -20.85 -31.10 14.93
N ARG A 26 -20.47 -31.68 13.79
CA ARG A 26 -20.71 -33.10 13.45
C ARG A 26 -19.43 -33.91 13.34
N GLY A 27 -18.43 -33.34 12.68
CA GLY A 27 -17.14 -33.98 12.42
C GLY A 27 -16.11 -32.91 12.06
N ILE A 28 -15.19 -33.21 11.16
CA ILE A 28 -14.29 -32.20 10.59
C ILE A 28 -14.00 -32.50 9.12
N TYR A 29 -13.86 -31.47 8.29
CA TYR A 29 -13.83 -31.63 6.83
C TYR A 29 -12.75 -32.58 6.30
N TYR A 30 -11.62 -32.70 6.99
CA TYR A 30 -10.51 -33.54 6.56
C TYR A 30 -10.68 -35.02 6.94
N ASP A 31 -11.73 -35.37 7.68
CA ASP A 31 -12.01 -36.74 8.11
C ASP A 31 -13.07 -37.41 7.25
N ALA A 32 -12.61 -38.34 6.40
CA ALA A 32 -13.45 -39.11 5.50
C ALA A 32 -14.02 -40.38 6.14
N SER A 33 -13.64 -40.73 7.38
CA SER A 33 -14.19 -41.89 8.08
C SER A 33 -15.62 -41.67 8.57
N GLN A 34 -16.01 -40.40 8.77
CA GLN A 34 -17.31 -40.00 9.30
C GLN A 34 -17.91 -38.82 8.54
N SER A 35 -19.18 -38.50 8.82
CA SER A 35 -19.85 -37.36 8.22
C SER A 35 -19.35 -36.04 8.82
N SER A 36 -19.26 -34.98 8.01
CA SER A 36 -18.97 -33.62 8.48
C SER A 36 -20.08 -32.64 8.13
N ARG A 37 -20.14 -31.51 8.82
CA ARG A 37 -21.08 -30.43 8.46
C ARG A 37 -20.83 -29.93 7.03
N LEU A 38 -19.58 -29.96 6.56
CA LEU A 38 -19.27 -29.56 5.19
C LEU A 38 -19.91 -30.47 4.15
N GLU A 39 -19.90 -31.79 4.34
CA GLU A 39 -20.49 -32.73 3.36
C GLU A 39 -22.01 -32.52 3.20
N GLU A 40 -22.69 -32.19 4.30
CA GLU A 40 -24.11 -31.79 4.28
C GLU A 40 -24.30 -30.48 3.49
N LEU A 41 -23.45 -29.47 3.73
CA LEU A 41 -23.53 -28.19 3.05
C LEU A 41 -23.23 -28.26 1.55
N VAL A 42 -22.33 -29.16 1.13
CA VAL A 42 -22.00 -29.42 -0.28
C VAL A 42 -23.17 -30.08 -1.00
N SER A 43 -23.88 -30.98 -0.32
CA SER A 43 -25.04 -31.70 -0.84
C SER A 43 -26.26 -30.80 -1.06
N ALA A 44 -26.33 -29.65 -0.37
CA ALA A 44 -27.43 -28.72 -0.51
C ALA A 44 -27.36 -27.95 -1.85
N PRO A 45 -28.43 -27.95 -2.66
CA PRO A 45 -28.44 -27.24 -3.95
C PRO A 45 -28.26 -25.73 -3.77
N LEU A 46 -27.73 -25.08 -4.81
CA LEU A 46 -27.61 -23.62 -4.83
C LEU A 46 -28.84 -22.98 -5.46
N GLN A 47 -29.31 -21.90 -4.86
CA GLN A 47 -30.24 -20.98 -5.51
C GLN A 47 -29.54 -20.21 -6.64
N PRO A 48 -30.26 -19.66 -7.64
CA PRO A 48 -29.64 -18.94 -8.76
C PRO A 48 -28.69 -17.80 -8.33
N ALA A 49 -29.05 -17.06 -7.28
CA ALA A 49 -28.20 -16.00 -6.73
C ALA A 49 -26.92 -16.55 -6.05
N GLU A 50 -27.02 -17.67 -5.34
CA GLU A 50 -25.86 -18.33 -4.73
C GLU A 50 -24.93 -18.90 -5.80
N GLN A 51 -25.48 -19.46 -6.87
CA GLN A 51 -24.70 -19.94 -8.01
C GLN A 51 -23.96 -18.80 -8.71
N ALA A 52 -24.62 -17.65 -8.92
CA ALA A 52 -23.97 -16.46 -9.46
C ALA A 52 -22.85 -15.95 -8.55
N ARG A 53 -23.10 -15.88 -7.22
CA ARG A 53 -22.09 -15.50 -6.23
C ARG A 53 -20.91 -16.47 -6.23
N ALA A 54 -21.16 -17.78 -6.31
CA ALA A 54 -20.11 -18.79 -6.36
C ALA A 54 -19.19 -18.61 -7.58
N ARG A 55 -19.75 -18.36 -8.77
CA ARG A 55 -18.95 -18.09 -9.98
C ARG A 55 -18.10 -16.84 -9.83
N GLN A 56 -18.70 -15.75 -9.36
CA GLN A 56 -17.96 -14.50 -9.11
C GLN A 56 -16.86 -14.67 -8.06
N LEU A 57 -17.11 -15.47 -7.03
CA LEU A 57 -16.13 -15.78 -5.99
C LEU A 57 -14.96 -16.60 -6.54
N ILE A 58 -15.23 -17.62 -7.36
CA ILE A 58 -14.18 -18.41 -8.02
C ILE A 58 -13.34 -17.51 -8.92
N GLU A 59 -13.95 -16.64 -9.72
CA GLU A 59 -13.22 -15.68 -10.55
C GLU A 59 -12.42 -14.68 -9.70
N ARG A 60 -12.97 -14.19 -8.58
CA ARG A 60 -12.24 -13.30 -7.67
C ARG A 60 -11.03 -14.00 -7.05
N TRP A 61 -11.19 -15.25 -6.61
CA TRP A 61 -10.09 -16.09 -6.12
C TRP A 61 -9.01 -16.25 -7.19
N ARG A 62 -9.43 -16.61 -8.42
CA ARG A 62 -8.54 -16.75 -9.58
C ARG A 62 -7.78 -15.47 -9.83
N CYS A 63 -8.44 -14.33 -9.99
CA CYS A 63 -7.80 -13.05 -10.28
C CYS A 63 -6.86 -12.60 -9.16
N ALA A 64 -7.29 -12.71 -7.90
CA ALA A 64 -6.49 -12.35 -6.73
C ALA A 64 -5.24 -13.24 -6.55
N GLY A 65 -5.30 -14.49 -7.01
CA GLY A 65 -4.21 -15.45 -6.89
C GLY A 65 -3.85 -15.76 -5.44
N VAL A 66 -4.86 -15.84 -4.58
CA VAL A 66 -4.71 -16.19 -3.15
C VAL A 66 -4.67 -17.72 -2.95
N SER A 67 -4.15 -18.13 -1.80
CA SER A 67 -4.06 -19.53 -1.34
C SER A 67 -4.34 -19.61 0.17
N LYS A 68 -4.26 -20.78 0.82
CA LYS A 68 -4.38 -20.87 2.30
C LYS A 68 -3.43 -19.91 3.04
N TYR A 69 -2.19 -19.84 2.57
CA TYR A 69 -1.14 -18.94 3.06
C TYR A 69 -0.60 -18.10 1.91
N ASN A 70 -0.25 -16.84 2.20
CA ASN A 70 -0.06 -15.82 1.17
C ASN A 70 1.25 -15.05 1.28
N TYR A 71 2.18 -15.45 2.15
CA TYR A 71 3.45 -14.76 2.36
C TYR A 71 4.50 -15.06 1.28
N ALA A 72 4.47 -16.26 0.70
CA ALA A 72 5.54 -16.72 -0.17
C ALA A 72 5.61 -15.84 -1.45
N PRO A 73 6.83 -15.50 -1.90
CA PRO A 73 7.01 -14.75 -3.14
C PRO A 73 6.56 -15.57 -4.35
N ALA A 74 6.28 -14.89 -5.46
CA ALA A 74 6.17 -15.56 -6.74
C ALA A 74 7.52 -16.22 -7.09
N PRO A 75 7.52 -17.39 -7.76
CA PRO A 75 8.76 -18.02 -8.21
C PRO A 75 9.47 -17.11 -9.22
N ALA A 76 10.80 -17.05 -9.16
CA ALA A 76 11.60 -16.23 -10.06
C ALA A 76 11.50 -16.69 -11.52
N SER A 77 11.38 -18.00 -11.72
CA SER A 77 11.06 -18.63 -13.00
C SER A 77 10.07 -19.76 -12.77
N LEU A 78 9.16 -19.98 -13.72
CA LEU A 78 8.27 -21.13 -13.68
C LEU A 78 8.98 -22.36 -14.26
N PRO A 79 8.63 -23.57 -13.80
CA PRO A 79 9.13 -24.80 -14.42
C PRO A 79 8.80 -24.84 -15.91
N ALA A 80 9.71 -25.40 -16.71
CA ALA A 80 9.49 -25.52 -18.15
C ALA A 80 8.27 -26.42 -18.43
N GLN A 81 7.35 -25.92 -19.25
CA GLN A 81 6.14 -26.64 -19.66
C GLN A 81 6.44 -27.63 -20.79
N PRO A 82 5.68 -28.74 -20.91
CA PRO A 82 4.56 -29.12 -20.04
C PRO A 82 5.03 -29.82 -18.75
N TYR A 83 4.36 -29.51 -17.63
CA TYR A 83 4.58 -30.21 -16.36
C TYR A 83 3.27 -30.51 -15.64
N VAL A 84 3.31 -31.52 -14.77
CA VAL A 84 2.28 -31.77 -13.75
C VAL A 84 2.83 -31.44 -12.37
N LEU A 85 1.97 -30.94 -11.49
CA LEU A 85 2.34 -30.56 -10.14
C LEU A 85 1.96 -31.69 -9.18
N VAL A 86 2.94 -32.23 -8.46
CA VAL A 86 2.74 -33.23 -7.41
C VAL A 86 2.99 -32.55 -6.06
N VAL A 87 2.01 -32.60 -5.17
CA VAL A 87 2.04 -31.86 -3.91
C VAL A 87 2.42 -32.77 -2.75
N ASP A 88 3.53 -32.46 -2.08
CA ASP A 88 3.92 -33.15 -0.85
C ASP A 88 3.17 -32.58 0.37
N GLN A 89 3.16 -33.35 1.46
CA GLN A 89 2.62 -32.93 2.76
C GLN A 89 3.60 -33.30 3.88
N THR A 90 3.46 -32.66 5.04
CA THR A 90 4.27 -33.00 6.21
C THR A 90 3.89 -34.38 6.75
N ALA A 91 4.88 -35.16 7.18
CA ALA A 91 4.61 -36.42 7.87
C ALA A 91 3.73 -36.21 9.12
N ASN A 92 2.81 -37.14 9.35
CA ASN A 92 1.82 -37.12 10.45
C ASN A 92 0.81 -35.96 10.38
N ASP A 93 0.58 -35.40 9.20
CA ASP A 93 -0.56 -34.51 8.97
C ASP A 93 -1.86 -35.30 9.20
N ALA A 94 -2.71 -34.81 10.11
CA ALA A 94 -3.96 -35.46 10.47
C ALA A 94 -4.86 -35.69 9.24
N SER A 95 -4.84 -34.77 8.27
CA SER A 95 -5.62 -34.89 7.05
C SER A 95 -5.20 -36.07 6.17
N VAL A 96 -3.97 -36.59 6.31
CA VAL A 96 -3.53 -37.79 5.57
C VAL A 96 -4.20 -39.03 6.16
N GLN A 97 -4.06 -39.23 7.47
CA GLN A 97 -4.63 -40.39 8.16
C GLN A 97 -6.17 -40.39 8.08
N PHE A 98 -6.80 -39.27 8.42
CA PHE A 98 -8.25 -39.15 8.41
C PHE A 98 -8.83 -39.05 6.99
N GLY A 99 -7.99 -38.71 6.00
CA GLY A 99 -8.30 -38.85 4.58
C GLY A 99 -8.06 -40.26 4.01
N LEU A 100 -8.01 -41.29 4.87
CA LEU A 100 -7.85 -42.70 4.47
C LEU A 100 -6.58 -42.99 3.65
N ALA A 101 -5.51 -42.25 3.91
CA ALA A 101 -4.24 -42.36 3.21
C ALA A 101 -3.06 -42.59 4.16
N ASP A 102 -1.94 -43.02 3.58
CA ASP A 102 -0.70 -43.30 4.30
C ASP A 102 0.53 -42.89 3.47
N GLY A 103 1.73 -43.24 3.94
CA GLY A 103 2.96 -42.96 3.19
C GLY A 103 3.04 -43.67 1.83
N ASN A 104 2.40 -44.83 1.67
CA ASN A 104 2.35 -45.53 0.39
C ASN A 104 1.45 -44.80 -0.62
N SER A 105 0.43 -44.07 -0.17
CA SER A 105 -0.37 -43.20 -1.04
C SER A 105 0.48 -42.18 -1.80
N PHE A 106 1.51 -41.61 -1.17
CA PHE A 106 2.42 -40.66 -1.83
C PHE A 106 3.27 -41.31 -2.92
N ARG A 107 3.73 -42.55 -2.69
CA ARG A 107 4.44 -43.33 -3.72
C ARG A 107 3.54 -43.62 -4.92
N ARG A 108 2.35 -44.16 -4.67
CA ARG A 108 1.36 -44.45 -5.72
C ARG A 108 0.98 -43.19 -6.51
N MET A 109 0.84 -42.06 -5.83
CA MET A 109 0.60 -40.75 -6.45
C MET A 109 1.71 -40.37 -7.44
N LEU A 110 2.97 -40.46 -7.00
CA LEU A 110 4.13 -40.11 -7.84
C LEU A 110 4.25 -41.04 -9.05
N GLU A 111 4.12 -42.35 -8.83
CA GLU A 111 4.17 -43.36 -9.89
C GLU A 111 3.04 -43.18 -10.91
N SER A 112 1.82 -42.91 -10.43
CA SER A 112 0.67 -42.63 -11.30
C SER A 112 0.87 -41.36 -12.12
N ALA A 113 1.45 -40.30 -11.54
CA ALA A 113 1.76 -39.08 -12.28
C ALA A 113 2.76 -39.36 -13.42
N LEU A 114 3.79 -40.17 -13.17
CA LEU A 114 4.78 -40.55 -14.17
C LEU A 114 4.19 -41.38 -15.32
N GLN A 115 3.26 -42.28 -15.00
CA GLN A 115 2.60 -43.16 -15.97
C GLN A 115 1.53 -42.43 -16.79
N THR A 116 0.70 -41.63 -16.13
CA THR A 116 -0.45 -40.94 -16.76
C THR A 116 0.00 -39.81 -17.69
N TYR A 117 1.11 -39.15 -17.35
CA TYR A 117 1.66 -38.03 -18.11
C TYR A 117 3.12 -38.31 -18.52
N PRO A 118 3.37 -39.25 -19.47
CA PRO A 118 4.71 -39.66 -19.86
C PRO A 118 5.53 -38.54 -20.49
N ASP A 119 4.87 -37.61 -21.19
CA ASP A 119 5.52 -36.48 -21.89
C ASP A 119 5.67 -35.24 -21.02
N CYS A 120 5.22 -35.29 -19.77
CA CYS A 120 5.32 -34.16 -18.85
C CYS A 120 6.47 -34.34 -17.86
N ARG A 121 7.11 -33.23 -17.52
CA ARG A 121 7.95 -33.14 -16.33
C ARG A 121 7.09 -33.25 -15.08
N ILE A 122 7.62 -33.86 -14.03
CA ILE A 122 6.94 -33.97 -12.74
C ILE A 122 7.56 -32.96 -11.80
N VAL A 123 6.82 -31.94 -11.40
CA VAL A 123 7.29 -30.94 -10.44
C VAL A 123 6.74 -31.31 -9.07
N VAL A 124 7.62 -31.74 -8.17
CA VAL A 124 7.26 -32.05 -6.78
C VAL A 124 7.46 -30.80 -5.94
N LYS A 125 6.36 -30.23 -5.43
CA LYS A 125 6.41 -29.11 -4.49
C LYS A 125 6.45 -29.66 -3.07
N GLU A 126 7.59 -29.50 -2.41
CA GLU A 126 7.75 -29.86 -1.01
C GLU A 126 7.06 -28.82 -0.09
N HIS A 127 6.63 -29.25 1.09
CA HIS A 127 6.01 -28.35 2.06
C HIS A 127 7.07 -27.39 2.64
N PRO A 128 6.79 -26.08 2.86
CA PRO A 128 7.79 -25.12 3.33
C PRO A 128 8.49 -25.52 4.64
N GLU A 129 7.77 -26.14 5.59
CA GLU A 129 8.37 -26.64 6.83
C GLU A 129 9.37 -27.79 6.63
N VAL A 130 9.27 -28.51 5.50
CA VAL A 130 10.20 -29.58 5.10
C VAL A 130 11.44 -28.98 4.45
N ALA A 131 11.26 -28.00 3.57
CA ALA A 131 12.37 -27.24 2.98
C ALA A 131 13.24 -26.53 4.03
N LEU A 132 12.63 -26.05 5.12
CA LEU A 132 13.32 -25.44 6.26
C LEU A 132 13.97 -26.46 7.22
N GLY A 133 13.89 -27.77 6.93
CA GLY A 133 14.45 -28.85 7.76
C GLY A 133 13.74 -29.06 9.10
N ARG A 134 12.59 -28.41 9.35
CA ARG A 134 11.86 -28.45 10.61
C ARG A 134 10.95 -29.67 10.74
N LYS A 135 10.48 -30.20 9.60
CA LYS A 135 9.71 -31.44 9.48
C LYS A 135 10.23 -32.27 8.32
N ARG A 136 9.81 -33.54 8.22
CA ARG A 136 10.11 -34.42 7.09
C ARG A 136 8.84 -34.60 6.25
N GLY A 137 8.95 -34.50 4.93
CA GLY A 137 7.85 -34.77 3.98
C GLY A 137 7.78 -36.25 3.59
N TYR A 138 6.73 -36.67 2.89
CA TYR A 138 6.57 -38.05 2.43
C TYR A 138 7.36 -38.31 1.15
N LEU A 139 7.30 -37.39 0.18
CA LEU A 139 7.94 -37.56 -1.12
C LEU A 139 9.46 -37.40 -1.07
N GLY A 140 9.98 -36.53 -0.20
CA GLY A 140 11.43 -36.34 -0.06
C GLY A 140 12.17 -37.66 0.15
N ARG A 141 11.68 -38.51 1.06
CA ARG A 141 12.25 -39.85 1.31
C ARG A 141 12.23 -40.73 0.07
N ILE A 142 11.15 -40.71 -0.71
CA ILE A 142 11.01 -41.55 -1.90
C ILE A 142 12.03 -41.10 -2.96
N LEU A 143 12.20 -39.79 -3.14
CA LEU A 143 13.09 -39.22 -4.14
C LEU A 143 14.57 -39.34 -3.76
N ASP A 144 14.90 -39.36 -2.46
CA ASP A 144 16.28 -39.54 -1.99
C ASP A 144 16.87 -40.91 -2.37
N HIS A 145 16.03 -41.92 -2.64
CA HIS A 145 16.48 -43.25 -3.09
C HIS A 145 16.80 -43.32 -4.59
N GLY A 146 16.67 -42.21 -5.33
CA GLY A 146 16.95 -42.14 -6.77
C GLY A 146 15.86 -42.78 -7.65
N GLY A 147 16.15 -42.88 -8.95
CA GLY A 147 15.28 -43.58 -9.91
C GLY A 147 14.20 -42.73 -10.61
N TYR A 148 14.22 -41.41 -10.45
CA TYR A 148 13.19 -40.51 -11.00
C TYR A 148 13.76 -39.38 -11.88
N PRO A 149 14.30 -39.67 -13.08
CA PRO A 149 15.00 -38.69 -13.91
C PRO A 149 14.11 -37.55 -14.45
N ARG A 150 12.78 -37.74 -14.47
CA ARG A 150 11.81 -36.71 -14.90
C ARG A 150 11.24 -35.86 -13.76
N VAL A 151 11.66 -36.12 -12.52
CA VAL A 151 11.15 -35.41 -11.34
C VAL A 151 12.07 -34.24 -11.00
N GLU A 152 11.49 -33.04 -10.97
CA GLU A 152 12.11 -31.83 -10.46
C GLU A 152 11.59 -31.55 -9.05
N ARG A 153 12.50 -31.40 -8.09
CA ARG A 153 12.16 -31.03 -6.70
C ARG A 153 12.16 -29.52 -6.57
N LEU A 154 11.02 -28.94 -6.22
CA LEU A 154 10.89 -27.53 -5.89
C LEU A 154 10.93 -27.36 -4.37
N GLN A 155 12.10 -26.99 -3.87
CA GLN A 155 12.37 -26.79 -2.44
C GLN A 155 12.28 -25.33 -2.01
N ASP A 156 12.27 -24.40 -2.97
CA ASP A 156 12.11 -22.99 -2.67
C ASP A 156 10.74 -22.70 -2.06
N ASP A 157 10.73 -21.79 -1.09
CA ASP A 157 9.49 -21.31 -0.49
C ASP A 157 8.81 -20.30 -1.42
N VAL A 158 8.08 -20.84 -2.41
CA VAL A 158 7.37 -20.07 -3.44
C VAL A 158 5.87 -20.27 -3.35
N HIS A 159 5.15 -19.23 -3.78
CA HIS A 159 3.69 -19.24 -3.85
C HIS A 159 3.20 -20.32 -4.80
N VAL A 160 2.20 -21.10 -4.37
CA VAL A 160 1.73 -22.27 -5.13
C VAL A 160 0.93 -21.90 -6.37
N VAL A 161 0.21 -20.76 -6.36
CA VAL A 161 -0.74 -20.41 -7.42
C VAL A 161 -0.12 -20.31 -8.81
N PRO A 162 1.04 -19.64 -9.02
CA PRO A 162 1.72 -19.65 -10.31
C PRO A 162 2.04 -21.07 -10.82
N LEU A 163 2.40 -21.99 -9.92
CA LEU A 163 2.67 -23.38 -10.26
C LEU A 163 1.40 -24.13 -10.66
N ILE A 164 0.29 -23.93 -9.94
CA ILE A 164 -1.02 -24.49 -10.27
C ILE A 164 -1.44 -24.03 -11.67
N ARG A 165 -1.39 -22.71 -11.94
CA ARG A 165 -1.82 -22.13 -13.21
C ARG A 165 -1.02 -22.65 -14.41
N GLY A 166 0.28 -22.87 -14.25
CA GLY A 166 1.14 -23.42 -15.31
C GLY A 166 1.07 -24.94 -15.46
N ALA A 167 0.53 -25.67 -14.48
CA ALA A 167 0.46 -27.13 -14.52
C ALA A 167 -0.62 -27.63 -15.49
N ARG A 168 -0.37 -28.78 -16.12
CA ARG A 168 -1.37 -29.52 -16.91
C ARG A 168 -2.39 -30.21 -16.01
N ALA A 169 -1.93 -30.80 -14.91
CA ALA A 169 -2.74 -31.44 -13.89
C ALA A 169 -2.06 -31.34 -12.52
N VAL A 170 -2.84 -31.51 -11.46
CA VAL A 170 -2.35 -31.48 -10.07
C VAL A 170 -2.66 -32.81 -9.40
N PHE A 171 -1.65 -33.37 -8.73
CA PHE A 171 -1.72 -34.61 -7.97
C PHE A 171 -1.56 -34.28 -6.48
N ALA A 172 -2.53 -34.70 -5.67
CA ALA A 172 -2.51 -34.51 -4.23
C ALA A 172 -2.95 -35.78 -3.51
N VAL A 173 -2.44 -36.01 -2.31
CA VAL A 173 -3.01 -37.03 -1.41
C VAL A 173 -4.26 -36.45 -0.75
N THR A 174 -4.09 -35.51 0.18
CA THR A 174 -5.20 -34.82 0.84
C THR A 174 -5.01 -33.31 0.95
N SER A 175 -3.92 -32.78 0.40
CA SER A 175 -3.57 -31.35 0.44
C SER A 175 -4.68 -30.47 -0.12
N GLN A 176 -4.94 -29.34 0.56
CA GLN A 176 -5.87 -28.31 0.09
C GLN A 176 -5.49 -27.75 -1.29
N VAL A 177 -4.22 -27.85 -1.70
CA VAL A 177 -3.78 -27.42 -3.04
C VAL A 177 -4.60 -28.10 -4.16
N GLY A 178 -5.09 -29.31 -3.95
CA GLY A 178 -5.99 -29.95 -4.93
C GLY A 178 -7.34 -29.23 -5.04
N PHE A 179 -7.93 -28.74 -3.94
CA PHE A 179 -9.12 -27.88 -3.99
C PHE A 179 -8.83 -26.57 -4.73
N GLU A 180 -7.70 -25.92 -4.42
CA GLU A 180 -7.29 -24.69 -5.10
C GLU A 180 -7.06 -24.93 -6.60
N ALA A 181 -6.55 -26.10 -6.99
CA ALA A 181 -6.39 -26.49 -8.38
C ALA A 181 -7.74 -26.66 -9.10
N LEU A 182 -8.76 -27.22 -8.44
CA LEU A 182 -10.14 -27.23 -8.95
C LEU A 182 -10.66 -25.80 -9.16
N LEU A 183 -10.45 -24.91 -8.18
CA LEU A 183 -10.81 -23.51 -8.31
C LEU A 183 -10.10 -22.87 -9.50
N HIS A 184 -8.87 -23.25 -9.83
CA HIS A 184 -8.15 -22.79 -11.03
C HIS A 184 -8.48 -23.55 -12.32
N GLY A 185 -9.48 -24.43 -12.31
CA GLY A 185 -9.93 -25.18 -13.51
C GLY A 185 -8.96 -26.25 -13.97
N LYS A 186 -8.13 -26.80 -13.07
CA LYS A 186 -7.17 -27.85 -13.38
C LYS A 186 -7.77 -29.24 -13.14
N THR A 187 -7.32 -30.22 -13.91
CA THR A 187 -7.55 -31.63 -13.62
C THR A 187 -6.82 -32.01 -12.34
N VAL A 188 -7.54 -32.63 -11.41
CA VAL A 188 -7.01 -33.00 -10.08
C VAL A 188 -7.14 -34.49 -9.86
N HIS A 189 -6.03 -35.14 -9.52
CA HIS A 189 -5.97 -36.53 -9.12
C HIS A 189 -5.75 -36.63 -7.59
N THR A 190 -6.56 -37.44 -6.92
CA THR A 190 -6.48 -37.61 -5.45
C THR A 190 -6.09 -39.04 -5.05
N PHE A 191 -5.21 -39.15 -4.06
CA PHE A 191 -4.69 -40.44 -3.55
C PHE A 191 -5.01 -40.68 -2.05
N GLY A 192 -5.78 -39.77 -1.47
CA GLY A 192 -6.60 -39.98 -0.29
C GLY A 192 -8.03 -39.55 -0.60
N MET A 193 -8.82 -39.32 0.44
CA MET A 193 -10.20 -38.84 0.34
C MET A 193 -10.36 -37.47 1.01
N PRO A 194 -9.71 -36.40 0.49
CA PRO A 194 -9.90 -35.05 1.04
C PRO A 194 -11.35 -34.58 0.87
N PHE A 195 -11.72 -33.48 1.54
CA PHE A 195 -13.09 -32.96 1.53
C PHE A 195 -13.68 -32.67 0.14
N TYR A 196 -12.80 -32.42 -0.85
CA TYR A 196 -13.17 -32.10 -2.23
C TYR A 196 -13.18 -33.31 -3.18
N ALA A 197 -12.76 -34.50 -2.72
CA ALA A 197 -12.82 -35.75 -3.48
C ALA A 197 -14.16 -36.47 -3.31
N GLY A 198 -14.50 -37.39 -4.21
CA GLY A 198 -15.72 -38.20 -4.16
C GLY A 198 -16.99 -37.48 -4.59
N TRP A 199 -16.88 -36.24 -5.09
CA TRP A 199 -18.00 -35.41 -5.59
C TRP A 199 -18.07 -35.35 -7.12
N GLY A 200 -17.34 -36.22 -7.84
CA GLY A 200 -17.29 -36.21 -9.30
C GLY A 200 -16.48 -35.06 -9.93
N LEU A 201 -15.75 -34.29 -9.13
CA LEU A 201 -14.90 -33.16 -9.57
C LEU A 201 -13.43 -33.54 -9.76
N THR A 202 -13.03 -34.72 -9.26
CA THR A 202 -11.65 -35.21 -9.20
C THR A 202 -11.55 -36.62 -9.76
N ILE A 203 -10.33 -37.02 -10.12
CA ILE A 203 -9.99 -38.40 -10.47
C ILE A 203 -9.46 -39.07 -9.19
N ASP A 204 -10.32 -39.84 -8.53
CA ASP A 204 -10.04 -40.39 -7.20
C ASP A 204 -9.47 -41.80 -7.29
N ALA A 205 -8.36 -42.05 -6.60
CA ALA A 205 -7.78 -43.39 -6.47
C ALA A 205 -8.52 -44.27 -5.45
N LEU A 206 -9.30 -43.67 -4.55
CA LEU A 206 -10.10 -44.36 -3.54
C LEU A 206 -11.59 -44.30 -3.92
N GLN A 207 -12.36 -45.29 -3.48
CA GLN A 207 -13.81 -45.28 -3.64
C GLN A 207 -14.43 -44.15 -2.81
N ALA A 208 -15.33 -43.37 -3.43
CA ALA A 208 -16.06 -42.31 -2.77
C ALA A 208 -16.94 -42.87 -1.62
N PRO A 209 -16.98 -42.20 -0.45
CA PRO A 209 -17.97 -42.53 0.57
C PRO A 209 -19.39 -42.40 0.01
N GLY A 210 -20.28 -43.36 0.30
CA GLY A 210 -21.65 -43.37 -0.27
C GLY A 210 -22.53 -42.16 0.06
N ARG A 211 -22.09 -41.30 0.99
CA ARG A 211 -22.72 -40.02 1.33
C ARG A 211 -22.33 -38.87 0.39
N ARG A 212 -21.31 -39.04 -0.44
CA ARG A 212 -20.89 -38.08 -1.47
C ARG A 212 -21.47 -38.49 -2.82
N HIS A 213 -21.96 -37.52 -3.57
CA HIS A 213 -22.54 -37.72 -4.90
C HIS A 213 -22.04 -36.62 -5.85
N PRO A 214 -22.18 -36.75 -7.17
CA PRO A 214 -21.72 -35.72 -8.10
C PRO A 214 -22.34 -34.33 -7.83
N VAL A 215 -21.51 -33.29 -7.73
CA VAL A 215 -21.93 -31.88 -7.57
C VAL A 215 -21.15 -30.96 -8.50
N SER A 216 -21.64 -29.73 -8.69
CA SER A 216 -20.91 -28.68 -9.41
C SER A 216 -19.74 -28.12 -8.59
N LEU A 217 -18.74 -27.54 -9.28
CA LEU A 217 -17.65 -26.82 -8.62
C LEU A 217 -18.18 -25.64 -7.80
N GLU A 218 -19.19 -24.94 -8.31
CA GLU A 218 -19.86 -23.85 -7.60
C GLU A 218 -20.47 -24.30 -6.28
N GLN A 219 -21.13 -25.47 -6.24
CA GLN A 219 -21.67 -26.05 -4.99
C GLN A 219 -20.58 -26.29 -3.97
N LEU A 220 -19.50 -26.96 -4.37
CA LEU A 220 -18.37 -27.25 -3.48
C LEU A 220 -17.72 -25.95 -2.98
N ALA A 221 -17.44 -25.00 -3.88
CA ALA A 221 -16.82 -23.73 -3.55
C ALA A 221 -17.69 -22.89 -2.60
N PHE A 222 -19.00 -22.80 -2.87
CA PHE A 222 -19.94 -22.04 -2.04
C PHE A 222 -20.10 -22.68 -0.65
N ALA A 223 -20.22 -24.02 -0.58
CA ALA A 223 -20.31 -24.73 0.68
C ALA A 223 -19.05 -24.50 1.53
N ALA A 224 -17.86 -24.71 0.96
CA ALA A 224 -16.60 -24.58 1.66
C ALA A 224 -16.29 -23.14 2.07
N LEU A 225 -16.37 -22.21 1.12
CA LEU A 225 -15.89 -20.84 1.30
C LEU A 225 -16.94 -19.89 1.88
N VAL A 226 -18.24 -20.14 1.69
CA VAL A 226 -19.31 -19.22 2.15
C VAL A 226 -20.08 -19.81 3.34
N ARG A 227 -20.62 -21.02 3.20
CA ARG A 227 -21.52 -21.59 4.23
C ARG A 227 -20.76 -22.18 5.42
N TYR A 228 -19.61 -22.82 5.20
CA TYR A 228 -18.87 -23.54 6.22
C TYR A 228 -17.88 -22.65 6.98
N THR A 229 -17.11 -21.84 6.25
CA THR A 229 -16.07 -20.97 6.83
C THR A 229 -16.66 -19.69 7.43
N ARG A 230 -16.05 -19.18 8.49
CA ARG A 230 -16.37 -17.88 9.11
C ARG A 230 -15.17 -16.95 8.94
N TYR A 231 -15.41 -15.68 8.64
CA TYR A 231 -14.35 -14.71 8.37
C TYR A 231 -14.40 -13.52 9.33
N VAL A 232 -13.21 -12.98 9.59
CA VAL A 232 -13.00 -11.78 10.40
C VAL A 232 -12.03 -10.87 9.66
N GLN A 233 -12.35 -9.58 9.59
CA GLN A 233 -11.47 -8.59 8.98
C GLN A 233 -10.33 -8.26 9.96
N PRO A 234 -9.06 -8.59 9.67
CA PRO A 234 -7.96 -8.49 10.63
C PRO A 234 -7.73 -7.09 11.23
N HIS A 235 -8.03 -6.01 10.52
CA HIS A 235 -7.85 -4.65 11.00
C HIS A 235 -8.91 -4.21 12.01
N THR A 236 -10.17 -4.60 11.81
CA THR A 236 -11.31 -4.13 12.61
C THR A 236 -11.79 -5.16 13.63
N GLY A 237 -11.49 -6.44 13.42
CA GLY A 237 -12.04 -7.53 14.23
C GLY A 237 -13.51 -7.85 13.96
N ASN A 238 -14.13 -7.16 12.99
CA ASN A 238 -15.54 -7.37 12.64
C ASN A 238 -15.70 -8.62 11.77
N ARG A 239 -16.86 -9.29 11.90
CA ARG A 239 -17.27 -10.34 10.97
C ARG A 239 -17.31 -9.75 9.56
N CYS A 240 -16.75 -10.48 8.59
CA CYS A 240 -16.79 -10.11 7.19
C CYS A 240 -17.15 -11.32 6.33
N GLU A 241 -17.22 -11.13 5.02
CA GLU A 241 -17.44 -12.20 4.05
C GLU A 241 -16.10 -12.64 3.42
N VAL A 242 -16.12 -13.73 2.67
CA VAL A 242 -14.90 -14.29 2.04
C VAL A 242 -14.29 -13.31 1.03
N GLU A 243 -15.13 -12.53 0.36
CA GLU A 243 -14.72 -11.50 -0.58
C GLU A 243 -13.76 -10.48 0.07
N ASP A 244 -14.07 -10.04 1.28
CA ASP A 244 -13.25 -9.10 2.06
C ASP A 244 -11.90 -9.74 2.45
N ALA A 245 -11.91 -11.03 2.81
CA ALA A 245 -10.71 -11.77 3.16
C ALA A 245 -9.77 -11.96 1.96
N ILE A 246 -10.32 -12.22 0.77
CA ILE A 246 -9.57 -12.29 -0.49
C ILE A 246 -8.92 -10.95 -0.77
N GLU A 247 -9.68 -9.86 -0.68
CA GLU A 247 -9.17 -8.50 -0.95
C GLU A 247 -8.07 -8.10 0.04
N TYR A 248 -8.25 -8.39 1.32
CA TYR A 248 -7.24 -8.16 2.35
C TYR A 248 -5.93 -8.87 2.03
N LEU A 249 -5.97 -10.19 1.74
CA LEU A 249 -4.77 -10.98 1.48
C LEU A 249 -4.11 -10.61 0.14
N ALA A 250 -4.92 -10.31 -0.88
CA ALA A 250 -4.44 -9.82 -2.17
C ALA A 250 -3.70 -8.49 -2.02
N LEU A 251 -4.21 -7.58 -1.18
CA LEU A 251 -3.53 -6.33 -0.85
C LEU A 251 -2.19 -6.59 -0.17
N GLN A 252 -2.14 -7.46 0.86
CA GLN A 252 -0.90 -7.78 1.56
C GLN A 252 0.18 -8.28 0.59
N ARG A 253 -0.20 -9.20 -0.31
CA ARG A 253 0.68 -9.77 -1.34
C ARG A 253 1.19 -8.70 -2.30
N ARG A 254 0.29 -7.89 -2.85
CA ARG A 254 0.64 -6.84 -3.81
C ARG A 254 1.65 -5.86 -3.20
N MET A 255 1.41 -5.43 -1.97
CA MET A 255 2.25 -4.43 -1.30
C MET A 255 3.63 -4.99 -0.89
N SER A 256 3.71 -6.25 -0.46
CA SER A 256 4.98 -6.89 -0.08
C SER A 256 5.87 -7.29 -1.26
N GLN A 257 5.33 -7.28 -2.49
CA GLN A 257 6.06 -7.66 -3.71
C GLN A 257 6.47 -6.48 -4.58
N GLN A 258 6.06 -5.26 -4.23
CA GLN A 258 6.32 -4.06 -5.04
C GLN A 258 7.82 -3.71 -5.11
N PHE A 259 8.61 -4.03 -4.09
CA PHE A 259 10.03 -3.68 -4.02
C PHE A 259 10.93 -4.92 -3.92
N PRO A 260 12.24 -4.81 -4.20
CA PRO A 260 13.19 -5.87 -3.92
C PRO A 260 13.15 -6.29 -2.45
N ARG A 261 13.53 -7.55 -2.17
CA ARG A 261 13.55 -8.10 -0.80
C ARG A 261 14.41 -7.28 0.15
N ARG A 262 15.53 -6.72 -0.33
CA ARG A 262 16.46 -5.89 0.45
C ARG A 262 16.44 -4.45 -0.05
N LEU A 263 16.25 -3.53 0.89
CA LEU A 263 16.17 -2.09 0.66
C LEU A 263 17.18 -1.36 1.56
N HIS A 264 17.77 -0.31 1.04
CA HIS A 264 18.75 0.51 1.76
C HIS A 264 18.15 1.88 2.03
N ALA A 265 18.17 2.39 3.27
CA ALA A 265 17.52 3.64 3.63
C ALA A 265 18.53 4.67 4.17
N ALA A 266 18.48 5.91 3.67
CA ALA A 266 19.26 7.05 4.16
C ALA A 266 18.36 8.27 4.41
N GLY A 267 18.75 9.15 5.35
CA GLY A 267 17.96 10.36 5.67
C GLY A 267 16.77 10.15 6.64
N PHE A 268 16.66 8.97 7.26
CA PHE A 268 15.57 8.67 8.21
C PHE A 268 15.98 8.84 9.67
N SER A 269 15.28 9.73 10.39
CA SER A 269 15.38 9.88 11.85
C SER A 269 14.96 8.58 12.56
N ARG A 270 15.50 8.30 13.76
CA ARG A 270 15.20 7.07 14.52
C ARG A 270 13.71 6.77 14.66
N TRP A 271 12.89 7.80 14.87
CA TRP A 271 11.43 7.69 14.91
C TRP A 271 10.83 7.23 13.56
N LYS A 272 11.24 7.84 12.44
CA LYS A 272 10.79 7.44 11.10
C LYS A 272 11.25 6.03 10.71
N ARG A 273 12.35 5.51 11.28
CA ARG A 273 12.84 4.15 10.97
C ARG A 273 11.84 3.06 11.38
N LYS A 274 11.18 3.21 12.53
CA LYS A 274 10.15 2.25 12.96
C LYS A 274 8.97 2.27 11.99
N ILE A 275 8.48 3.47 11.69
CA ILE A 275 7.34 3.67 10.78
C ILE A 275 7.67 3.15 9.38
N LEU A 276 8.88 3.40 8.86
CA LEU A 276 9.32 2.91 7.56
C LEU A 276 9.26 1.39 7.46
N LYS A 277 9.64 0.66 8.52
CA LYS A 277 9.52 -0.80 8.56
C LYS A 277 8.07 -1.26 8.46
N ASP A 278 7.15 -0.53 9.08
CA ASP A 278 5.73 -0.86 9.03
C ASP A 278 5.14 -0.64 7.62
N PHE A 279 5.58 0.38 6.88
CA PHE A 279 5.21 0.61 5.47
C PHE A 279 5.95 -0.29 4.46
N LEU A 280 6.93 -1.06 4.93
CA LEU A 280 7.73 -1.99 4.12
C LEU A 280 7.69 -3.40 4.71
N GLN A 281 6.56 -3.78 5.32
CA GLN A 281 6.33 -5.15 5.77
C GLN A 281 6.55 -6.14 4.61
N GLY A 282 7.36 -7.17 4.87
CA GLY A 282 7.84 -8.11 3.86
C GLY A 282 9.23 -7.81 3.30
N HIS A 283 9.80 -6.63 3.57
CA HIS A 283 11.14 -6.24 3.10
C HIS A 283 12.16 -6.14 4.25
N GLU A 284 13.42 -6.47 3.96
CA GLU A 284 14.57 -6.20 4.81
C GLU A 284 15.05 -4.76 4.56
N VAL A 285 14.96 -3.89 5.57
CA VAL A 285 15.39 -2.48 5.46
C VAL A 285 16.68 -2.25 6.24
N ILE A 286 17.75 -1.91 5.53
CA ILE A 286 19.08 -1.63 6.08
C ILE A 286 19.31 -0.12 6.12
N PHE A 287 19.55 0.43 7.30
CA PHE A 287 19.70 1.88 7.48
C PHE A 287 21.17 2.33 7.44
N HIS A 288 21.44 3.32 6.60
CA HIS A 288 22.77 3.90 6.40
C HIS A 288 22.84 5.31 7.01
N ARG A 289 23.97 5.64 7.63
CA ARG A 289 24.24 7.00 8.14
C ARG A 289 24.71 7.95 7.04
N VAL A 290 25.48 7.42 6.09
CA VAL A 290 26.08 8.17 4.99
C VAL A 290 25.83 7.45 3.68
N LEU A 291 25.58 8.22 2.61
CA LEU A 291 25.22 7.68 1.30
C LEU A 291 26.32 6.78 0.71
N ARG A 292 27.60 7.11 0.94
CA ARG A 292 28.75 6.31 0.49
C ARG A 292 28.79 4.87 1.01
N ALA A 293 28.08 4.57 2.11
CA ALA A 293 28.01 3.21 2.67
C ALA A 293 26.97 2.32 1.97
N VAL A 294 26.13 2.89 1.11
CA VAL A 294 25.14 2.14 0.35
C VAL A 294 25.84 1.36 -0.77
N PRO A 295 25.65 0.01 -0.85
CA PRO A 295 26.26 -0.82 -1.89
C PRO A 295 25.92 -0.36 -3.30
N ARG A 296 26.81 -0.62 -4.26
CA ARG A 296 26.58 -0.29 -5.67
C ARG A 296 25.40 -1.09 -6.23
N GLY A 297 24.61 -0.47 -7.13
CA GLY A 297 23.45 -1.12 -7.75
C GLY A 297 22.25 -1.35 -6.81
N ALA A 298 22.31 -0.87 -5.57
CA ALA A 298 21.25 -1.09 -4.58
C ALA A 298 20.05 -0.15 -4.80
N THR A 299 18.89 -0.57 -4.31
CA THR A 299 17.71 0.30 -4.21
C THR A 299 17.76 1.14 -2.93
N LEU A 300 17.88 2.46 -3.09
CA LEU A 300 17.97 3.45 -2.03
C LEU A 300 16.62 4.11 -1.77
N LEU A 301 16.12 4.01 -0.54
CA LEU A 301 15.04 4.82 0.00
C LEU A 301 15.61 6.11 0.59
N ARG A 302 15.02 7.25 0.26
CA ARG A 302 15.30 8.55 0.88
C ARG A 302 14.01 9.25 1.28
N TRP A 303 14.05 10.10 2.32
CA TRP A 303 12.90 10.94 2.67
C TRP A 303 12.94 12.25 1.89
N GLY A 304 11.97 12.51 1.01
CA GLY A 304 11.94 13.70 0.16
C GLY A 304 13.31 13.97 -0.48
N GLN A 305 13.74 15.23 -0.45
CA GLN A 305 15.07 15.65 -0.94
C GLN A 305 16.13 15.73 0.18
N SER A 306 15.95 15.00 1.30
CA SER A 306 16.89 15.07 2.45
C SER A 306 18.30 14.51 2.18
N VAL A 307 18.45 13.72 1.12
CA VAL A 307 19.72 13.16 0.68
C VAL A 307 19.86 13.40 -0.81
N ASP A 308 20.95 14.06 -1.19
CA ASP A 308 21.34 14.24 -2.59
C ASP A 308 21.96 12.95 -3.12
N ALA A 309 21.20 12.23 -3.93
CA ALA A 309 21.62 10.98 -4.57
C ALA A 309 22.24 11.20 -5.96
N THR A 310 22.33 12.44 -6.46
CA THR A 310 22.87 12.74 -7.80
C THR A 310 24.34 12.31 -7.94
N SER A 311 25.09 12.34 -6.83
CA SER A 311 26.46 11.82 -6.73
C SER A 311 26.60 10.30 -6.83
N ARG A 312 25.48 9.56 -6.88
CA ARG A 312 25.42 8.09 -6.92
C ARG A 312 24.45 7.60 -8.01
N PRO A 313 24.78 7.83 -9.30
CA PRO A 313 23.93 7.40 -10.42
C PRO A 313 23.81 5.86 -10.53
N ASP A 314 24.64 5.11 -9.81
CA ASP A 314 24.59 3.65 -9.73
C ASP A 314 23.44 3.10 -8.86
N LEU A 315 22.69 3.96 -8.15
CA LEU A 315 21.61 3.55 -7.25
C LEU A 315 20.23 3.74 -7.89
N SER A 316 19.32 2.78 -7.70
CA SER A 316 17.89 2.99 -7.98
C SER A 316 17.27 3.74 -6.80
N VAL A 317 16.82 4.98 -6.99
CA VAL A 317 16.31 5.82 -5.89
C VAL A 317 14.79 5.72 -5.79
N VAL A 318 14.28 5.58 -4.57
CA VAL A 318 12.86 5.70 -4.22
C VAL A 318 12.71 6.83 -3.21
N THR A 319 11.98 7.86 -3.59
CA THR A 319 11.67 9.01 -2.75
C THR A 319 10.41 8.73 -1.93
N VAL A 320 10.53 8.82 -0.61
CA VAL A 320 9.46 8.57 0.35
C VAL A 320 8.97 9.89 0.94
N GLU A 321 7.66 10.06 1.01
CA GLU A 321 7.02 11.22 1.64
C GLU A 321 5.71 10.86 2.34
N ASP A 322 5.19 11.81 3.12
CA ASP A 322 3.86 11.70 3.68
C ASP A 322 2.81 11.64 2.54
N GLY A 323 1.84 10.73 2.68
CA GLY A 323 0.66 10.64 1.83
C GLY A 323 -0.40 11.67 2.18
N PHE A 324 -1.50 11.68 1.41
CA PHE A 324 -2.50 12.74 1.47
C PHE A 324 -3.52 12.55 2.61
N LEU A 325 -3.87 11.31 2.96
CA LEU A 325 -4.72 10.97 4.12
C LEU A 325 -3.82 10.58 5.29
N ARG A 326 -3.47 11.55 6.14
CA ARG A 326 -2.31 11.43 7.04
C ARG A 326 -2.66 11.02 8.47
N SER A 327 -3.46 11.80 9.21
CA SER A 327 -3.73 11.58 10.65
C SER A 327 -4.82 12.48 11.24
N VAL A 328 -5.31 12.17 12.44
CA VAL A 328 -6.02 13.14 13.32
C VAL A 328 -4.97 14.02 14.02
N GLY A 329 -4.77 15.26 13.56
CA GLY A 329 -3.80 16.20 14.12
C GLY A 329 -2.58 16.50 13.23
N LEU A 330 -1.83 17.54 13.61
CA LEU A 330 -0.65 18.02 12.89
C LEU A 330 0.54 17.05 13.00
N GLY A 331 1.34 16.96 11.94
CA GLY A 331 2.61 16.22 11.95
C GLY A 331 3.62 16.71 12.98
N ALA A 332 3.55 17.98 13.36
CA ALA A 332 4.38 18.57 14.39
C ALA A 332 4.03 18.11 15.82
N GLN A 333 2.91 17.40 16.01
CA GLN A 333 2.51 16.78 17.29
C GLN A 333 3.00 15.31 17.41
N LEU A 334 3.88 14.84 16.52
CA LEU A 334 4.40 13.47 16.47
C LEU A 334 3.32 12.38 16.30
N VAL A 335 2.16 12.76 15.76
CA VAL A 335 1.11 11.81 15.41
C VAL A 335 1.61 10.89 14.29
N ARG A 336 1.51 9.58 14.49
CA ARG A 336 1.97 8.57 13.54
C ARG A 336 1.17 8.71 12.23
N PRO A 337 1.84 8.86 11.07
CA PRO A 337 1.17 8.94 9.78
C PRO A 337 0.59 7.56 9.42
N LEU A 338 -0.59 7.57 8.80
CA LEU A 338 -1.28 6.37 8.32
C LEU A 338 -1.06 6.12 6.82
N SER A 339 -0.50 7.09 6.11
CA SER A 339 -0.24 7.01 4.67
C SER A 339 1.10 7.59 4.29
N TRP A 340 1.88 6.87 3.47
CA TRP A 340 3.13 7.29 2.85
C TRP A 340 3.13 6.94 1.37
N VAL A 341 3.85 7.73 0.57
CA VAL A 341 4.07 7.49 -0.86
C VAL A 341 5.52 7.07 -1.10
N PHE A 342 5.74 6.26 -2.12
CA PHE A 342 7.05 5.70 -2.48
C PHE A 342 7.24 5.83 -4.00
N ASP A 343 7.87 6.91 -4.42
CA ASP A 343 8.02 7.31 -5.82
C ASP A 343 9.40 6.92 -6.35
N ARG A 344 9.46 6.19 -7.46
CA ARG A 344 10.68 5.67 -8.07
C ARG A 344 11.28 6.60 -9.11
N SER A 345 10.55 7.64 -9.51
CA SER A 345 10.91 8.50 -10.63
C SER A 345 11.23 9.92 -10.16
N GLY A 346 10.45 10.43 -9.22
CA GLY A 346 10.55 11.79 -8.72
C GLY A 346 9.86 11.91 -7.38
N ILE A 347 8.97 12.89 -7.24
CA ILE A 347 8.03 13.00 -6.14
C ILE A 347 6.87 13.93 -6.53
N TYR A 348 5.66 13.67 -6.03
CA TYR A 348 4.42 14.34 -6.47
C TYR A 348 4.42 15.88 -6.41
N TYR A 349 5.17 16.49 -5.49
CA TYR A 349 5.20 17.95 -5.36
C TYR A 349 6.23 18.63 -6.26
N ASP A 350 7.12 17.86 -6.90
CA ASP A 350 8.20 18.37 -7.72
C ASP A 350 7.73 18.45 -9.17
N ALA A 351 7.43 19.67 -9.63
CA ALA A 351 6.99 19.93 -11.00
C ALA A 351 8.16 20.03 -11.99
N THR A 352 9.41 19.93 -11.53
CA THR A 352 10.58 20.02 -12.42
C THR A 352 10.85 18.74 -13.20
N GLY A 353 10.33 17.59 -12.72
CA GLY A 353 10.44 16.29 -13.36
C GLY A 353 9.14 15.48 -13.31
N GLU A 354 9.12 14.34 -13.99
CA GLU A 354 8.00 13.39 -13.93
C GLU A 354 8.02 12.61 -12.60
N SER A 355 6.85 12.48 -11.97
CA SER A 355 6.64 11.62 -10.79
C SER A 355 5.89 10.35 -11.17
N ASP A 356 5.97 9.31 -10.35
CA ASP A 356 5.15 8.10 -10.56
C ASP A 356 3.65 8.42 -10.53
N LEU A 357 3.23 9.41 -9.73
CA LEU A 357 1.85 9.89 -9.71
C LEU A 357 1.47 10.59 -11.03
N GLU A 358 2.33 11.47 -11.56
CA GLU A 358 2.10 12.14 -12.85
C GLU A 358 1.96 11.12 -13.98
N ARG A 359 2.85 10.11 -14.01
CA ARG A 359 2.78 9.03 -15.00
C ARG A 359 1.51 8.19 -14.85
N LEU A 360 1.12 7.87 -13.61
CA LEU A 360 -0.11 7.13 -13.32
C LEU A 360 -1.34 7.89 -13.83
N LEU A 361 -1.45 9.17 -13.51
CA LEU A 361 -2.57 10.01 -13.92
C LEU A 361 -2.61 10.22 -15.44
N ALA A 362 -1.45 10.36 -16.09
CA ALA A 362 -1.37 10.48 -17.54
C ALA A 362 -1.83 9.21 -18.26
N ASN A 363 -1.41 8.02 -17.78
CA ASN A 363 -1.44 6.81 -18.61
C ASN A 363 -2.38 5.70 -18.13
N ALA A 364 -2.88 5.74 -16.88
CA ALA A 364 -3.70 4.64 -16.37
C ALA A 364 -5.09 4.60 -17.02
N GLU A 365 -5.56 3.37 -17.24
CA GLU A 365 -6.97 3.06 -17.48
C GLU A 365 -7.67 2.91 -16.12
N PHE A 366 -8.78 3.64 -15.95
CA PHE A 366 -9.59 3.57 -14.73
C PHE A 366 -10.91 2.89 -15.08
N ASP A 367 -11.07 1.64 -14.64
CA ASP A 367 -12.30 0.89 -14.87
C ASP A 367 -13.47 1.44 -14.04
N VAL A 368 -14.69 1.04 -14.41
CA VAL A 368 -15.93 1.51 -13.76
C VAL A 368 -15.93 1.21 -12.26
N ALA A 369 -15.41 0.06 -11.85
CA ALA A 369 -15.34 -0.33 -10.45
C ALA A 369 -14.38 0.57 -9.64
N THR A 370 -13.22 0.91 -10.21
CA THR A 370 -12.24 1.81 -9.59
C THR A 370 -12.79 3.23 -9.46
N LEU A 371 -13.49 3.73 -10.48
CA LEU A 371 -14.11 5.05 -10.43
C LEU A 371 -15.26 5.10 -9.42
N ALA A 372 -16.10 4.07 -9.36
CA ALA A 372 -17.15 3.96 -8.34
C ALA A 372 -16.57 3.93 -6.92
N ARG A 373 -15.49 3.17 -6.72
CA ARG A 373 -14.76 3.13 -5.44
C ARG A 373 -14.16 4.50 -5.08
N ALA A 374 -13.57 5.20 -6.04
CA ALA A 374 -13.02 6.53 -5.83
C ALA A 374 -14.09 7.55 -5.43
N ALA A 375 -15.25 7.53 -6.10
CA ALA A 375 -16.39 8.37 -5.74
C ALA A 375 -16.88 8.07 -4.31
N GLN A 376 -17.06 6.81 -3.94
CA GLN A 376 -17.46 6.41 -2.58
C GLN A 376 -16.45 6.87 -1.53
N LEU A 377 -15.15 6.64 -1.76
CA LEU A 377 -14.10 7.10 -0.87
C LEU A 377 -14.11 8.63 -0.70
N ARG A 378 -14.30 9.37 -1.79
CA ARG A 378 -14.44 10.84 -1.76
C ARG A 378 -15.61 11.25 -0.86
N GLU A 379 -16.79 10.68 -1.06
CA GLU A 379 -17.96 11.00 -0.24
C GLU A 379 -17.74 10.65 1.23
N SER A 380 -17.10 9.51 1.54
CA SER A 380 -16.73 9.16 2.92
C SER A 380 -15.80 10.18 3.56
N ILE A 381 -14.78 10.67 2.83
CA ILE A 381 -13.85 11.71 3.30
C ILE A 381 -14.60 13.02 3.60
N ILE A 382 -15.50 13.44 2.69
CA ILE A 382 -16.30 14.66 2.84
C ILE A 382 -17.23 14.53 4.05
N HIS A 383 -17.99 13.45 4.14
CA HIS A 383 -18.94 13.20 5.22
C HIS A 383 -18.26 13.15 6.59
N ALA A 384 -17.07 12.55 6.64
CA ALA A 384 -16.25 12.48 7.84
C ALA A 384 -15.62 13.83 8.24
N GLY A 385 -15.68 14.85 7.37
CA GLY A 385 -15.05 16.16 7.57
C GLY A 385 -13.52 16.09 7.54
N LEU A 386 -12.95 15.11 6.83
CA LEU A 386 -11.52 14.85 6.89
C LEU A 386 -10.71 15.82 6.02
N THR A 387 -9.58 16.25 6.58
CA THR A 387 -8.52 17.04 5.96
C THR A 387 -7.16 16.47 6.38
N LYS A 388 -6.04 16.92 5.80
CA LYS A 388 -4.69 16.41 6.08
C LYS A 388 -4.35 16.40 7.57
N TYR A 389 -4.82 17.43 8.29
CA TYR A 389 -4.46 17.67 9.68
C TYR A 389 -5.63 17.59 10.66
N ASN A 390 -6.90 17.69 10.22
CA ASN A 390 -8.07 17.59 11.10
C ASN A 390 -7.96 18.45 12.37
N VAL A 391 -7.48 19.69 12.23
CA VAL A 391 -7.27 20.65 13.34
C VAL A 391 -8.16 21.89 13.19
N GLY A 392 -8.43 22.54 14.31
CA GLY A 392 -9.31 23.71 14.42
C GLY A 392 -10.44 23.42 15.40
N SER A 393 -10.93 24.45 16.08
CA SER A 393 -12.05 24.34 17.03
C SER A 393 -13.03 25.50 16.93
N GLY A 394 -12.88 26.36 15.92
CA GLY A 394 -13.76 27.50 15.67
C GLY A 394 -14.85 27.23 14.63
N SER A 395 -15.71 28.23 14.46
CA SER A 395 -16.66 28.34 13.35
C SER A 395 -16.43 29.67 12.67
N TRP A 396 -16.43 29.68 11.35
CA TRP A 396 -16.44 30.90 10.57
C TRP A 396 -17.80 31.01 9.88
N THR A 397 -18.33 32.23 9.83
CA THR A 397 -19.60 32.55 9.20
C THR A 397 -19.38 33.62 8.16
N ARG A 398 -19.98 33.40 6.99
CA ARG A 398 -19.84 34.32 5.87
C ARG A 398 -20.33 35.71 6.26
N PRO A 399 -19.57 36.77 5.97
CA PRO A 399 -20.03 38.13 6.21
C PRO A 399 -21.32 38.42 5.42
N PRO A 400 -22.31 39.08 6.04
CA PRO A 400 -23.57 39.39 5.37
C PRO A 400 -23.34 40.38 4.22
N GLY A 401 -24.09 40.23 3.13
CA GLY A 401 -24.04 41.15 1.99
C GLY A 401 -22.85 40.96 1.04
N VAL A 402 -21.98 39.96 1.28
CA VAL A 402 -20.82 39.68 0.42
C VAL A 402 -21.17 38.68 -0.69
N GLY A 403 -21.09 39.15 -1.94
CA GLY A 403 -21.40 38.37 -3.14
C GLY A 403 -20.41 37.25 -3.43
N ARG A 404 -19.10 37.53 -3.42
CA ARG A 404 -18.04 36.55 -3.74
C ARG A 404 -16.98 36.49 -2.65
N VAL A 405 -16.72 35.31 -2.10
CA VAL A 405 -15.71 35.03 -1.07
C VAL A 405 -14.66 34.08 -1.62
N ILE A 406 -13.39 34.47 -1.53
CA ILE A 406 -12.25 33.68 -1.97
C ILE A 406 -11.38 33.34 -0.76
N LEU A 407 -11.10 32.04 -0.58
CA LEU A 407 -10.13 31.57 0.40
C LEU A 407 -8.72 31.58 -0.21
N VAL A 408 -7.80 32.30 0.41
CA VAL A 408 -6.37 32.26 0.10
C VAL A 408 -5.66 31.46 1.19
N VAL A 409 -4.96 30.39 0.80
CA VAL A 409 -4.34 29.46 1.77
C VAL A 409 -2.83 29.68 1.84
N GLY A 410 -2.35 30.08 3.02
CA GLY A 410 -0.93 30.22 3.32
C GLY A 410 -0.19 28.90 3.44
N GLN A 411 1.10 28.91 3.11
CA GLN A 411 2.01 27.78 3.25
C GLN A 411 3.27 28.18 4.04
N VAL A 412 4.05 27.19 4.47
CA VAL A 412 5.40 27.47 4.99
C VAL A 412 6.30 27.76 3.79
N GLU A 413 6.85 28.97 3.69
CA GLU A 413 7.60 29.40 2.50
C GLU A 413 8.86 28.55 2.22
N ALA A 414 9.43 27.92 3.25
CA ALA A 414 10.55 26.99 3.12
C ALA A 414 10.16 25.56 2.69
N ASP A 415 8.89 25.30 2.38
CA ASP A 415 8.41 23.98 1.97
C ASP A 415 8.99 23.57 0.60
N ALA A 416 9.40 22.31 0.47
CA ALA A 416 9.94 21.77 -0.77
C ALA A 416 8.93 21.88 -1.93
N SER A 417 7.63 21.77 -1.65
CA SER A 417 6.56 21.94 -2.63
C SER A 417 6.48 23.34 -3.22
N LEU A 418 6.96 24.39 -2.53
CA LEU A 418 7.09 25.71 -3.12
C LEU A 418 8.36 25.80 -3.96
N ARG A 419 9.49 25.33 -3.42
CA ARG A 419 10.78 25.34 -4.14
C ARG A 419 10.71 24.62 -5.50
N PHE A 420 10.01 23.49 -5.57
CA PHE A 420 9.96 22.66 -6.78
C PHE A 420 8.63 22.71 -7.51
N GLY A 421 7.61 23.36 -6.93
CA GLY A 421 6.27 23.45 -7.50
C GLY A 421 5.79 24.86 -7.76
N ALA A 422 6.52 25.91 -7.39
CA ALA A 422 6.11 27.30 -7.58
C ALA A 422 7.20 28.09 -8.34
N PRO A 423 7.27 27.97 -9.68
CA PRO A 423 8.32 28.60 -10.48
C PRO A 423 8.21 30.13 -10.58
N GLY A 424 7.04 30.71 -10.28
CA GLY A 424 6.78 32.15 -10.28
C GLY A 424 6.61 32.72 -8.88
N ILE A 425 5.35 32.94 -8.47
CA ILE A 425 4.99 33.40 -7.12
C ILE A 425 5.38 32.32 -6.12
N CYS A 426 6.16 32.66 -5.09
CA CYS A 426 6.63 31.68 -4.10
C CYS A 426 6.53 32.12 -2.63
N THR A 427 5.87 33.27 -2.37
CA THR A 427 5.64 33.80 -1.01
C THR A 427 4.15 33.99 -0.74
N ASN A 428 3.75 33.93 0.53
CA ASN A 428 2.36 34.12 0.93
C ASN A 428 1.87 35.55 0.62
N ARG A 429 2.76 36.54 0.79
CA ARG A 429 2.50 37.95 0.43
C ARG A 429 2.19 38.08 -1.06
N ALA A 430 3.06 37.57 -1.93
CA ALA A 430 2.89 37.72 -3.36
C ALA A 430 1.67 36.94 -3.87
N LEU A 431 1.31 35.82 -3.22
CA LEU A 431 0.04 35.15 -3.48
C LEU A 431 -1.15 36.07 -3.16
N LEU A 432 -1.21 36.67 -1.97
CA LEU A 432 -2.30 37.58 -1.61
C LEU A 432 -2.41 38.78 -2.54
N GLU A 433 -1.27 39.39 -2.90
CA GLU A 433 -1.22 40.51 -3.84
C GLU A 433 -1.74 40.11 -5.23
N ALA A 434 -1.34 38.94 -5.74
CA ALA A 434 -1.84 38.44 -7.02
C ALA A 434 -3.34 38.13 -6.99
N VAL A 435 -3.84 37.49 -5.92
CA VAL A 435 -5.26 37.20 -5.78
C VAL A 435 -6.08 38.49 -5.69
N ARG A 436 -5.60 39.50 -4.95
CA ARG A 436 -6.27 40.81 -4.88
C ARG A 436 -6.30 41.51 -6.24
N ALA A 437 -5.23 41.42 -7.03
CA ALA A 437 -5.20 41.97 -8.38
C ALA A 437 -6.18 41.27 -9.34
N GLU A 438 -6.34 39.95 -9.21
CA GLU A 438 -7.26 39.16 -10.05
C GLU A 438 -8.73 39.29 -9.64
N ALA A 439 -8.98 39.55 -8.35
CA ALA A 439 -10.32 39.61 -7.79
C ALA A 439 -10.47 40.82 -6.85
N PRO A 440 -10.42 42.06 -7.39
CA PRO A 440 -10.41 43.29 -6.59
C PRO A 440 -11.64 43.41 -5.69
N ASP A 441 -12.81 43.03 -6.21
CA ASP A 441 -14.11 43.16 -5.53
C ASP A 441 -14.49 41.93 -4.68
N ALA A 442 -13.66 40.88 -4.67
CA ALA A 442 -13.93 39.70 -3.87
C ALA A 442 -13.51 39.91 -2.40
N TYR A 443 -14.26 39.30 -1.50
CA TYR A 443 -13.89 39.24 -0.10
C TYR A 443 -12.85 38.14 0.12
N LEU A 444 -11.62 38.53 0.42
CA LEU A 444 -10.49 37.63 0.60
C LEU A 444 -10.40 37.19 2.06
N VAL A 445 -10.59 35.90 2.28
CA VAL A 445 -10.34 35.24 3.55
C VAL A 445 -8.96 34.59 3.48
N TYR A 446 -8.02 35.06 4.30
CA TYR A 446 -6.70 34.46 4.41
C TYR A 446 -6.62 33.44 5.54
N LYS A 447 -6.23 32.21 5.22
CA LYS A 447 -5.96 31.17 6.21
C LYS A 447 -4.46 30.86 6.28
N PRO A 448 -3.75 31.32 7.32
CA PRO A 448 -2.32 31.01 7.47
C PRO A 448 -2.10 29.53 7.81
N HIS A 449 -0.89 29.04 7.54
CA HIS A 449 -0.54 27.65 7.85
C HIS A 449 -0.46 27.42 9.38
N PRO A 450 -1.05 26.34 9.93
CA PRO A 450 -1.12 26.12 11.38
C PRO A 450 0.25 25.98 12.06
N ASP A 451 1.26 25.41 11.37
CA ASP A 451 2.63 25.34 11.91
C ASP A 451 3.29 26.72 12.07
N VAL A 452 2.87 27.72 11.28
CA VAL A 452 3.35 29.12 11.41
C VAL A 452 2.69 29.77 12.61
N MET A 453 1.37 29.61 12.75
CA MET A 453 0.61 30.16 13.88
C MET A 453 1.04 29.59 15.24
N THR A 454 1.49 28.33 15.27
CA THR A 454 2.02 27.71 16.49
C THR A 454 3.49 28.04 16.78
N GLY A 455 4.14 28.81 15.91
CA GLY A 455 5.55 29.21 16.03
C GLY A 455 6.54 28.05 15.84
N LEU A 456 6.10 26.97 15.19
CA LEU A 456 6.94 25.79 14.92
C LEU A 456 7.78 25.98 13.66
N ARG A 457 7.30 26.78 12.70
CA ARG A 457 7.93 27.08 11.41
C ARG A 457 7.63 28.52 10.98
N GLY A 458 8.49 29.13 10.16
CA GLY A 458 8.26 30.49 9.64
C GLY A 458 8.25 31.58 10.71
N ASN A 459 7.81 32.78 10.33
CA ASN A 459 7.69 33.95 11.20
C ASN A 459 6.20 34.31 11.39
N ARG A 460 5.71 34.22 12.63
CA ARG A 460 4.30 34.48 12.96
C ARG A 460 3.93 35.95 12.77
N ASP A 461 4.85 36.87 13.05
CA ASP A 461 4.56 38.31 13.06
C ASP A 461 4.45 38.83 11.61
N GLU A 462 5.31 38.35 10.72
CA GLU A 462 5.22 38.61 9.27
C GLU A 462 3.90 38.11 8.69
N GLU A 463 3.47 36.92 9.11
CA GLU A 463 2.21 36.33 8.65
C GLU A 463 0.98 37.11 9.15
N GLN A 464 1.03 37.64 10.38
CA GLN A 464 -0.02 38.50 10.91
C GLN A 464 -0.08 39.85 10.18
N ALA A 465 1.05 40.38 9.74
CA ALA A 465 1.10 41.61 8.94
C ALA A 465 0.40 41.47 7.57
N LEU A 466 0.18 40.24 7.09
CA LEU A 466 -0.59 39.98 5.87
C LEU A 466 -2.08 40.28 6.01
N ALA A 467 -2.59 40.48 7.22
CA ALA A 467 -3.97 40.91 7.46
C ALA A 467 -4.32 42.20 6.70
N ALA A 468 -3.34 43.06 6.40
CA ALA A 468 -3.54 44.28 5.62
C ALA A 468 -3.83 44.03 4.12
N LEU A 469 -3.64 42.80 3.62
CA LEU A 469 -3.83 42.44 2.20
C LEU A 469 -5.10 41.62 1.94
N CYS A 470 -5.82 41.25 3.00
CA CYS A 470 -7.06 40.47 2.93
C CYS A 470 -8.16 41.15 3.73
N ASP A 471 -9.41 40.76 3.50
CA ASP A 471 -10.54 41.30 4.26
C ASP A 471 -10.68 40.64 5.64
N GLU A 472 -10.27 39.37 5.76
CA GLU A 472 -10.31 38.64 7.03
C GLU A 472 -9.20 37.60 7.15
N LEU A 473 -8.55 37.52 8.32
CA LEU A 473 -7.56 36.49 8.66
C LEU A 473 -8.19 35.45 9.59
N VAL A 474 -8.26 34.19 9.14
CA VAL A 474 -9.01 33.10 9.80
C VAL A 474 -8.09 31.92 10.18
N PRO A 475 -7.39 32.00 11.32
CA PRO A 475 -6.40 30.99 11.70
C PRO A 475 -7.04 29.70 12.24
N ASP A 476 -8.14 29.81 12.99
CA ASP A 476 -8.65 28.72 13.86
C ASP A 476 -9.81 27.90 13.28
N CYS A 477 -10.45 28.37 12.19
CA CYS A 477 -11.55 27.64 11.56
C CYS A 477 -11.07 26.31 10.96
N PRO A 478 -11.74 25.17 11.19
CA PRO A 478 -11.46 23.93 10.50
C PRO A 478 -11.51 24.10 8.98
N MET A 479 -10.51 23.55 8.29
CA MET A 479 -10.34 23.75 6.85
C MET A 479 -11.53 23.20 6.04
N ASP A 480 -12.10 22.06 6.44
CA ASP A 480 -13.27 21.45 5.81
C ASP A 480 -14.49 22.40 5.83
N ARG A 481 -14.75 23.03 6.97
CA ARG A 481 -15.86 23.99 7.14
C ARG A 481 -15.62 25.28 6.39
N LEU A 482 -14.38 25.77 6.42
CA LEU A 482 -14.03 26.99 5.71
C LEU A 482 -14.15 26.82 4.20
N ILE A 483 -13.59 25.74 3.65
CA ILE A 483 -13.72 25.42 2.21
C ILE A 483 -15.19 25.30 1.81
N ALA A 484 -16.04 24.67 2.64
CA ALA A 484 -17.46 24.54 2.34
C ALA A 484 -18.19 25.90 2.23
N ALA A 485 -17.76 26.91 3.00
CA ALA A 485 -18.44 28.20 3.13
C ALA A 485 -18.00 29.28 2.11
N VAL A 486 -16.92 29.05 1.36
CA VAL A 486 -16.36 30.01 0.37
C VAL A 486 -16.75 29.64 -1.07
N ASP A 487 -16.58 30.57 -2.01
CA ASP A 487 -16.97 30.37 -3.42
C ASP A 487 -15.81 29.86 -4.29
N GLY A 488 -14.57 30.05 -3.86
CA GLY A 488 -13.39 29.54 -4.55
C GLY A 488 -12.16 29.54 -3.65
N VAL A 489 -11.15 28.77 -4.03
CA VAL A 489 -9.91 28.63 -3.27
C VAL A 489 -8.71 28.95 -4.15
N HIS A 490 -7.86 29.86 -3.71
CA HIS A 490 -6.60 30.19 -4.36
C HIS A 490 -5.43 29.64 -3.54
N VAL A 491 -4.54 28.93 -4.20
CA VAL A 491 -3.38 28.27 -3.58
C VAL A 491 -2.15 28.44 -4.45
N LEU A 492 -0.96 28.34 -3.84
CA LEU A 492 0.26 28.05 -4.58
C LEU A 492 0.30 26.56 -4.91
N THR A 493 0.77 25.74 -3.98
CA THR A 493 0.91 24.28 -4.14
C THR A 493 0.28 23.47 -3.01
N SER A 494 -0.46 24.15 -2.13
CA SER A 494 -1.04 23.56 -0.91
C SER A 494 -1.95 22.37 -1.21
N LEU A 495 -1.92 21.34 -0.36
CA LEU A 495 -2.89 20.24 -0.46
C LEU A 495 -4.35 20.73 -0.28
N ALA A 496 -4.56 21.90 0.33
CA ALA A 496 -5.89 22.49 0.50
C ALA A 496 -6.63 22.70 -0.83
N GLY A 497 -5.91 22.94 -1.95
CA GLY A 497 -6.53 23.00 -3.26
C GLY A 497 -7.11 21.64 -3.68
N PHE A 498 -6.40 20.53 -3.45
CA PHE A 498 -6.96 19.20 -3.67
C PHE A 498 -8.17 18.94 -2.76
N GLU A 499 -8.11 19.31 -1.48
CA GLU A 499 -9.24 19.17 -0.54
C GLU A 499 -10.47 19.97 -0.95
N ALA A 500 -10.27 21.12 -1.62
CA ALA A 500 -11.31 21.93 -2.21
C ALA A 500 -11.91 21.28 -3.47
N LEU A 501 -11.08 20.70 -4.35
CA LEU A 501 -11.55 19.90 -5.48
C LEU A 501 -12.43 18.73 -5.03
N LEU A 502 -12.02 18.00 -3.98
CA LEU A 502 -12.83 16.90 -3.42
C LEU A 502 -14.24 17.38 -3.05
N ARG A 503 -14.40 18.63 -2.60
CA ARG A 503 -15.66 19.24 -2.18
C ARG A 503 -16.38 20.00 -3.31
N GLY A 504 -15.93 19.84 -4.56
CA GLY A 504 -16.53 20.49 -5.72
C GLY A 504 -16.36 22.01 -5.76
N LYS A 505 -15.36 22.56 -5.06
CA LYS A 505 -15.08 24.01 -5.07
C LYS A 505 -14.17 24.37 -6.24
N PRO A 506 -14.41 25.51 -6.92
CA PRO A 506 -13.46 26.07 -7.87
C PRO A 506 -12.10 26.33 -7.21
N VAL A 507 -11.02 25.95 -7.89
CA VAL A 507 -9.65 26.10 -7.40
C VAL A 507 -8.79 26.77 -8.44
N THR A 508 -8.12 27.84 -8.03
CA THR A 508 -7.10 28.54 -8.82
C THR A 508 -5.72 28.21 -8.27
N THR A 509 -4.82 27.71 -9.11
CA THR A 509 -3.44 27.38 -8.72
C THR A 509 -2.45 28.40 -9.28
N HIS A 510 -1.69 29.00 -8.37
CA HIS A 510 -0.61 29.96 -8.68
C HIS A 510 0.77 29.27 -8.75
N GLY A 511 0.83 27.99 -8.38
CA GLY A 511 1.94 27.07 -8.65
C GLY A 511 1.49 25.88 -9.50
N ALA A 512 2.28 24.81 -9.49
CA ALA A 512 2.06 23.58 -10.24
C ALA A 512 1.96 22.34 -9.31
N PRO A 513 1.01 22.30 -8.35
CA PRO A 513 0.80 21.12 -7.50
C PRO A 513 0.38 19.90 -8.33
N PHE A 514 0.47 18.68 -7.77
CA PHE A 514 0.20 17.44 -8.51
C PHE A 514 -1.19 17.36 -9.18
N TYR A 515 -2.17 18.09 -8.65
CA TYR A 515 -3.56 18.09 -9.12
C TYR A 515 -3.87 19.21 -10.14
N ALA A 516 -2.92 20.09 -10.44
CA ALA A 516 -3.05 21.13 -11.46
C ALA A 516 -2.69 20.61 -12.86
N GLY A 517 -3.17 21.26 -13.92
CA GLY A 517 -2.84 20.93 -15.31
C GLY A 517 -3.67 19.79 -15.91
N TRP A 518 -4.66 19.27 -15.19
CA TRP A 518 -5.53 18.17 -15.63
C TRP A 518 -6.93 18.62 -16.06
N GLY A 519 -7.16 19.93 -16.15
CA GLY A 519 -8.46 20.53 -16.48
C GLY A 519 -9.47 20.56 -15.32
N LEU A 520 -9.00 20.36 -14.07
CA LEU A 520 -9.82 20.43 -12.85
C LEU A 520 -9.64 21.75 -12.09
N THR A 521 -8.66 22.57 -12.48
CA THR A 521 -8.24 23.81 -11.83
C THR A 521 -8.09 24.93 -12.86
N ASP A 522 -8.16 26.18 -12.40
CA ASP A 522 -7.71 27.35 -13.16
C ASP A 522 -6.22 27.58 -12.86
N ASP A 523 -5.35 27.36 -13.83
CA ASP A 523 -3.90 27.24 -13.63
C ASP A 523 -3.16 28.45 -14.17
N ARG A 524 -2.36 29.11 -13.32
CA ARG A 524 -1.53 30.27 -13.70
C ARG A 524 -0.10 29.90 -14.11
N CYS A 525 0.34 28.69 -13.79
CA CYS A 525 1.60 28.14 -14.25
C CYS A 525 1.37 27.21 -15.45
N GLU A 526 2.24 27.30 -16.46
CA GLU A 526 2.25 26.33 -17.54
C GLU A 526 2.80 24.99 -17.06
N MET A 527 2.15 23.89 -17.46
CA MET A 527 2.52 22.52 -17.10
C MET A 527 2.61 21.66 -18.36
N PRO A 528 3.69 21.81 -19.16
CA PRO A 528 3.78 21.28 -20.51
C PRO A 528 3.87 19.75 -20.59
N ARG A 529 3.84 19.00 -19.47
CA ARG A 529 3.77 17.53 -19.48
C ARG A 529 2.36 16.99 -19.24
N ARG A 530 1.43 17.85 -18.78
CA ARG A 530 0.08 17.46 -18.37
C ARG A 530 -0.90 17.85 -19.46
N HIS A 531 -1.21 16.89 -20.34
CA HIS A 531 -2.06 17.13 -21.51
C HIS A 531 -3.43 16.45 -21.41
N ARG A 532 -3.58 15.50 -20.48
CA ARG A 532 -4.81 14.72 -20.32
C ARG A 532 -5.81 15.50 -19.49
N ARG A 533 -7.08 15.46 -19.87
CA ARG A 533 -8.19 15.88 -19.00
C ARG A 533 -8.61 14.72 -18.11
N LEU A 534 -8.73 14.96 -16.81
CA LEU A 534 -9.17 13.97 -15.83
C LEU A 534 -10.55 14.32 -15.28
N SER A 535 -11.33 13.30 -14.93
CA SER A 535 -12.42 13.50 -13.97
C SER A 535 -11.86 13.58 -12.55
N LEU A 536 -12.62 14.18 -11.64
CA LEU A 536 -12.24 14.23 -10.23
C LEU A 536 -12.04 12.82 -9.66
N ASP A 537 -12.87 11.84 -10.06
CA ASP A 537 -12.76 10.46 -9.58
C ASP A 537 -11.50 9.76 -10.12
N MET A 538 -11.02 10.09 -11.33
CA MET A 538 -9.72 9.62 -11.82
C MET A 538 -8.58 10.17 -10.96
N LEU A 539 -8.63 11.46 -10.61
CA LEU A 539 -7.63 12.08 -9.74
C LEU A 539 -7.66 11.44 -8.34
N VAL A 540 -8.85 11.18 -7.78
CA VAL A 540 -9.01 10.50 -6.48
C VAL A 540 -8.47 9.07 -6.54
N ALA A 541 -8.79 8.31 -7.59
CA ALA A 541 -8.28 6.95 -7.76
C ALA A 541 -6.74 6.94 -7.81
N GLY A 542 -6.14 7.82 -8.61
CA GLY A 542 -4.69 7.94 -8.70
C GLY A 542 -4.06 8.35 -7.37
N ALA A 543 -4.53 9.45 -6.78
CA ALA A 543 -3.91 10.08 -5.63
C ALA A 543 -4.18 9.36 -4.31
N LEU A 544 -5.36 8.78 -4.09
CA LEU A 544 -5.76 8.22 -2.79
C LEU A 544 -5.85 6.69 -2.77
N ILE A 545 -5.95 6.01 -3.91
CA ILE A 545 -6.12 4.54 -3.95
C ILE A 545 -4.86 3.85 -4.44
N LEU A 546 -4.33 4.30 -5.57
CA LEU A 546 -3.30 3.56 -6.31
C LEU A 546 -1.87 3.97 -5.95
N TYR A 547 -1.66 5.25 -5.67
CA TYR A 547 -0.31 5.80 -5.43
C TYR A 547 0.20 5.62 -3.98
N PRO A 548 -0.60 5.87 -2.92
CA PRO A 548 -0.11 5.76 -1.56
C PRO A 548 -0.17 4.33 -1.00
N ARG A 549 0.67 4.08 0.00
CA ARG A 549 0.55 2.95 0.91
C ARG A 549 -0.13 3.39 2.19
N TYR A 550 -0.85 2.47 2.83
CA TYR A 550 -1.55 2.73 4.07
C TYR A 550 -1.26 1.66 5.13
N VAL A 551 -1.12 2.08 6.39
CA VAL A 551 -1.01 1.23 7.57
C VAL A 551 -1.77 1.85 8.74
N LEU A 552 -2.32 1.02 9.64
CA LEU A 552 -2.99 1.52 10.86
C LEU A 552 -2.00 1.86 11.98
N ARG A 553 -2.49 2.54 13.03
CA ARG A 553 -1.68 3.16 14.11
C ARG A 553 -0.78 2.20 14.90
N ASP A 554 -1.02 0.90 14.89
CA ASP A 554 -0.11 -0.08 15.51
C ASP A 554 0.79 -0.84 14.50
N GLY A 555 0.46 -0.80 13.20
CA GLY A 555 1.18 -1.48 12.14
C GLY A 555 1.11 -3.01 12.20
N LYS A 556 0.24 -3.60 13.04
CA LYS A 556 0.27 -5.05 13.33
C LYS A 556 -0.43 -5.91 12.28
N ASN A 557 -1.46 -5.36 11.64
CA ASN A 557 -2.35 -6.13 10.75
C ASN A 557 -2.01 -5.97 9.25
N GLY A 558 -0.82 -5.48 8.94
CA GLY A 558 -0.38 -5.27 7.57
C GLY A 558 -0.82 -3.94 6.97
N PHE A 559 -0.95 -3.95 5.64
CA PHE A 559 -1.37 -2.83 4.82
C PHE A 559 -2.90 -2.68 4.85
N ALA A 560 -3.37 -1.45 4.95
CA ALA A 560 -4.79 -1.11 4.91
C ALA A 560 -5.20 -0.52 3.55
N THR A 561 -6.50 -0.44 3.31
CA THR A 561 -7.04 0.38 2.23
C THR A 561 -7.33 1.80 2.75
N PRO A 562 -7.45 2.83 1.88
CA PRO A 562 -7.83 4.17 2.32
C PRO A 562 -9.20 4.20 3.01
N GLU A 563 -10.14 3.34 2.64
CA GLU A 563 -11.46 3.23 3.29
C GLU A 563 -11.32 2.80 4.76
N ILE A 564 -10.54 1.74 5.03
CA ILE A 564 -10.24 1.30 6.40
C ILE A 564 -9.52 2.41 7.19
N VAL A 565 -8.66 3.19 6.52
CA VAL A 565 -7.97 4.33 7.15
C VAL A 565 -8.94 5.45 7.52
N VAL A 566 -9.91 5.78 6.66
CA VAL A 566 -10.95 6.77 6.96
C VAL A 566 -11.75 6.34 8.19
N ASP A 567 -12.22 5.09 8.22
CA ASP A 567 -12.96 4.54 9.38
C ASP A 567 -12.10 4.56 10.65
N HIS A 568 -10.81 4.22 10.54
CA HIS A 568 -9.89 4.24 11.68
C HIS A 568 -9.60 5.65 12.19
N ILE A 569 -9.53 6.64 11.30
CA ILE A 569 -9.37 8.05 11.68
C ILE A 569 -10.62 8.52 12.44
N LEU A 570 -11.81 8.13 11.99
CA LEU A 570 -13.07 8.44 12.68
C LEU A 570 -13.12 7.83 14.08
N SER A 571 -12.87 6.53 14.21
CA SER A 571 -12.87 5.86 15.52
C SER A 571 -11.85 6.48 16.48
N TRP A 572 -10.68 6.87 15.97
CA TRP A 572 -9.66 7.54 16.76
C TRP A 572 -10.07 8.95 17.19
N ARG A 573 -10.79 9.70 16.34
CA ARG A 573 -11.33 11.01 16.72
C ARG A 573 -12.32 10.89 17.88
N ASP A 574 -13.14 9.85 17.88
CA ASP A 574 -14.16 9.61 18.91
C ASP A 574 -13.55 9.09 20.23
N GLU A 575 -12.37 8.45 20.19
CA GLU A 575 -11.59 8.09 21.40
C GLU A 575 -10.94 9.31 22.07
N ALA A 576 -10.58 10.34 21.30
CA ALA A 576 -9.79 11.48 21.76
C ALA A 576 -10.44 12.39 22.84
N PRO A 577 -11.77 12.46 23.05
CA PRO A 577 -12.36 13.26 24.13
C PRO A 577 -12.22 12.64 25.52
N ALA A 578 -11.86 11.36 25.66
CA ALA A 578 -11.92 10.67 26.95
C ALA A 578 -10.65 10.73 27.82
N ARG A 579 -9.51 11.27 27.34
CA ARG A 579 -8.20 11.07 28.01
C ARG A 579 -7.21 12.23 28.12
N ALA A 580 -7.59 13.50 27.89
CA ALA A 580 -6.60 14.60 28.01
C ALA A 580 -7.09 15.83 28.80
N SER A 581 -6.79 15.82 30.10
CA SER A 581 -6.71 17.04 30.92
C SER A 581 -5.56 17.94 30.45
N GLY A 582 -5.82 19.24 30.39
CA GLY A 582 -5.05 20.26 29.63
C GLY A 582 -3.59 20.52 30.03
N ILE A 583 -3.06 19.89 31.07
CA ILE A 583 -1.77 20.25 31.66
C ILE A 583 -0.58 19.57 30.96
N ARG A 584 -0.75 18.37 30.38
CA ARG A 584 0.33 17.64 29.67
C ARG A 584 0.71 18.23 28.30
N ARG A 585 -0.17 19.04 27.69
CA ARG A 585 0.01 19.57 26.32
C ARG A 585 1.05 20.70 26.24
N HIS A 586 1.28 21.42 27.34
CA HIS A 586 2.22 22.54 27.40
C HIS A 586 3.66 22.11 27.64
N PHE A 587 3.90 21.14 28.54
CA PHE A 587 5.25 20.67 28.88
C PHE A 587 5.95 19.92 27.73
N VAL A 588 5.21 19.13 26.95
CA VAL A 588 5.78 18.37 25.81
C VAL A 588 6.18 19.29 24.66
N LYS A 589 5.48 20.42 24.45
CA LYS A 589 5.82 21.42 23.41
C LYS A 589 7.14 22.13 23.69
N SER A 590 7.43 22.47 24.94
CA SER A 590 8.65 23.19 25.32
C SER A 590 9.91 22.32 25.18
N LEU A 591 9.80 21.01 25.43
CA LEU A 591 10.91 20.06 25.32
C LEU A 591 11.24 19.64 23.88
N LEU A 592 10.27 19.70 22.95
CA LEU A 592 10.46 19.27 21.56
C LEU A 592 10.93 20.38 20.59
N ARG A 593 10.82 21.66 20.99
CA ARG A 593 11.24 22.82 20.17
C ARG A 593 12.72 22.76 19.71
N PRO A 594 13.70 22.40 20.56
CA PRO A 594 15.09 22.27 20.11
C PRO A 594 15.29 21.10 19.14
N TRP A 595 14.57 20.00 19.32
CA TRP A 595 14.71 18.78 18.52
C TRP A 595 14.09 18.93 17.12
N ILE A 596 12.97 19.64 17.00
CA ILE A 596 12.34 19.98 15.72
C ILE A 596 13.23 20.95 14.93
N ARG A 597 13.83 21.96 15.59
CA ARG A 597 14.83 22.85 14.97
C ARG A 597 16.08 22.11 14.50
N TRP A 598 16.58 21.14 15.28
CA TRP A 598 17.75 20.34 14.91
C TRP A 598 17.47 19.36 13.76
N ARG A 599 16.27 18.76 13.72
CA ARG A 599 15.82 17.88 12.62
C ARG A 599 15.82 18.60 11.27
N ASP A 600 15.39 19.86 11.24
CA ASP A 600 15.22 20.63 10.01
C ASP A 600 16.54 21.34 9.61
N ALA A 601 17.43 21.68 10.56
CA ALA A 601 18.80 22.12 10.25
C ALA A 601 19.63 21.04 9.52
N ALA A 602 19.42 19.77 9.86
CA ALA A 602 20.04 18.64 9.16
C ALA A 602 19.50 18.40 7.74
N ALA A 603 18.36 19.00 7.38
CA ALA A 603 17.80 18.99 6.03
C ALA A 603 18.23 20.20 5.18
N GLY A 604 18.87 21.21 5.79
CA GLY A 604 19.17 22.50 5.14
C GLY A 604 20.66 22.89 5.07
N GLN A 605 21.59 22.14 5.66
CA GLN A 605 23.02 22.48 5.59
C GLN A 605 23.91 21.27 5.29
N ASN A 606 24.32 21.17 4.02
CA ASN A 606 25.68 20.79 3.64
C ASN A 606 25.92 21.27 2.19
N GLY A 607 26.16 22.57 2.06
CA GLY A 607 26.69 23.21 0.86
C GLY A 607 27.67 24.29 1.30
N HIS A 608 28.96 23.98 1.19
CA HIS A 608 30.15 24.84 1.25
C HIS A 608 30.11 26.18 2.00
N ARG A 609 30.91 26.27 3.08
CA ARG A 609 31.53 27.52 3.53
C ARG A 609 32.42 28.05 2.41
N LEU A 610 32.08 29.19 1.83
CA LEU A 610 33.04 30.07 1.16
C LEU A 610 33.43 31.20 2.14
N PRO A 611 34.72 31.56 2.24
CA PRO A 611 35.18 32.56 3.20
C PRO A 611 34.79 33.97 2.77
N ARG A 612 34.42 34.79 3.77
CA ARG A 612 34.18 36.23 3.66
C ARG A 612 35.43 36.92 3.13
N PHE A 613 35.30 37.68 2.04
CA PHE A 613 36.24 38.76 1.70
C PHE A 613 35.57 40.10 1.96
N SER A 614 36.23 40.90 2.80
CA SER A 614 35.89 42.27 3.17
C SER A 614 36.17 43.25 2.03
N SER A 615 35.30 44.25 1.96
CA SER A 615 35.35 45.45 1.12
C SER A 615 36.69 46.19 1.12
N GLY A 616 37.19 46.51 -0.07
CA GLY A 616 38.24 47.51 -0.33
C GLY A 616 38.07 48.08 -1.74
N SER A 617 37.94 49.41 -1.82
CA SER A 617 37.65 50.26 -3.00
C SER A 617 38.71 50.20 -4.14
N PRO A 618 38.41 50.77 -5.34
CA PRO A 618 39.01 50.34 -6.60
C PRO A 618 40.24 51.16 -7.02
N VAL A 619 41.20 50.52 -7.69
CA VAL A 619 42.24 51.18 -8.51
C VAL A 619 42.53 50.30 -9.73
N ASN A 620 42.30 50.86 -10.92
CA ASN A 620 42.86 50.45 -12.22
C ASN A 620 44.25 51.15 -12.36
N PRO A 621 45.22 50.80 -13.25
CA PRO A 621 45.18 49.86 -14.38
C PRO A 621 46.51 49.11 -14.71
N GLN A 622 46.52 48.39 -15.84
CA GLN A 622 47.63 48.14 -16.78
C GLN A 622 48.80 47.14 -16.48
N SER A 623 48.90 46.18 -17.42
CA SER A 623 50.10 45.78 -18.18
C SER A 623 50.93 44.53 -17.79
N ARG A 624 51.35 43.84 -18.88
CA ARG A 624 52.48 42.89 -19.06
C ARG A 624 52.30 41.48 -18.47
N ALA A 625 52.11 40.44 -19.29
CA ALA A 625 53.02 39.82 -20.26
C ALA A 625 54.10 38.92 -19.62
N ALA A 626 54.19 37.71 -20.21
CA ALA A 626 55.36 36.84 -20.37
C ALA A 626 55.64 35.73 -19.35
N GLN A 627 55.45 34.51 -19.88
CA GLN A 627 56.49 33.48 -20.07
C GLN A 627 56.81 32.46 -18.97
N ARG A 628 56.67 31.19 -19.41
CA ARG A 628 57.60 30.04 -19.24
C ARG A 628 57.67 29.46 -17.81
N ARG A 629 57.88 28.16 -17.57
CA ARG A 629 58.14 26.95 -18.37
C ARG A 629 57.94 25.75 -17.40
N VAL A 630 57.47 24.63 -17.94
CA VAL A 630 57.95 23.24 -17.75
C VAL A 630 58.45 22.81 -16.35
N SER A 631 57.78 21.81 -15.76
CA SER A 631 58.33 20.45 -15.62
C SER A 631 57.38 19.51 -14.85
N ALA A 632 57.00 18.42 -15.51
CA ALA A 632 56.60 17.12 -14.93
C ALA A 632 57.85 16.42 -14.31
N PRO A 633 57.81 15.21 -13.70
CA PRO A 633 56.80 14.15 -13.85
C PRO A 633 56.53 13.27 -12.59
N GLU A 634 55.78 12.18 -12.84
CA GLU A 634 55.74 10.89 -12.10
C GLU A 634 55.06 10.92 -10.71
N GLN A 635 54.05 10.10 -10.38
CA GLN A 635 53.54 8.80 -10.87
C GLN A 635 52.03 8.71 -10.61
#